data_AF-G9C3V4-F1
#
_entry.id   AF-G9C3V4-F1
#
_cell.length_a   1.000
_cell.length_b   1.000
_cell.length_c   1.000
_cell.angle_alpha   90.00
_cell.angle_beta   90.00
_cell.angle_gamma   90.00
#
_symmetry.space_group_name_H-M   'P 1'
#
loop_
_entity.id
_entity.type
_entity.pdbx_description
1 polymer ?
#
loop_
_entity_poly.entity_id
_entity_poly.type
_entity_poly.pdbx_seq_one_letter_code
_entity_poly.pdbx_strand_id
1 'polypeptide(L)' 'FKGEEVDPIVQKIDVAYQPGHIHSSMGETNEVDGKWVVSLNKFSK' A
#
# COMPACT_ATOMS: atom_id res chain seq x y z
N PHE A 1 -7.08 -7.60 16.36
CA PHE A 1 -6.10 -8.69 16.55
C PHE A 1 -6.62 -9.59 17.66
N LYS A 2 -6.92 -10.86 17.38
CA LYS A 2 -7.53 -11.80 18.36
C LYS A 2 -6.49 -12.65 19.13
N GLY A 3 -5.21 -12.30 19.03
CA GLY A 3 -4.11 -13.07 19.61
C GLY A 3 -3.76 -14.35 18.85
N GLU A 4 -4.30 -14.51 17.64
CA GLU A 4 -3.97 -15.63 16.74
C GLU A 4 -2.52 -15.51 16.26
N GLU A 5 -1.81 -16.63 16.22
CA GLU A 5 -0.43 -16.70 15.71
C GLU A 5 -0.47 -16.78 14.18
N VAL A 6 -0.52 -15.62 13.53
CA VAL A 6 -0.52 -15.47 12.08
C VAL A 6 0.51 -14.41 11.68
N ASP A 7 1.19 -14.62 10.55
CA ASP A 7 2.01 -13.56 9.93
C ASP A 7 1.12 -12.70 9.01
N PRO A 8 0.82 -11.44 9.38
CA PRO A 8 -0.02 -10.57 8.56
C PRO A 8 0.74 -9.94 7.38
N ILE A 9 2.07 -10.06 7.30
CA ILE A 9 2.88 -9.43 6.26
C ILE A 9 2.89 -10.32 5.02
N VAL A 10 2.11 -9.93 4.00
CA VAL A 10 2.02 -10.69 2.74
C VAL A 10 3.22 -10.44 1.82
N GLN A 11 3.66 -9.17 1.69
CA GLN A 11 4.72 -8.78 0.75
C GLN A 11 5.39 -7.47 1.17
N LYS A 12 6.65 -7.30 0.79
CA LYS A 12 7.39 -6.02 0.81
C LYS A 12 7.90 -5.73 -0.60
N ILE A 13 7.73 -4.49 -1.06
CA ILE A 13 8.17 -4.04 -2.39
C ILE A 13 9.05 -2.82 -2.19
N ASP A 14 10.25 -2.85 -2.74
CA ASP A 14 11.13 -1.69 -2.75
C ASP A 14 10.63 -0.62 -3.73
N VAL A 15 10.61 0.63 -3.28
CA VAL A 15 10.19 1.80 -4.07
C VAL A 15 11.21 2.92 -3.97
N ALA A 16 11.31 3.75 -5.00
CA ALA A 16 12.31 4.81 -5.12
C ALA A 16 11.67 6.21 -5.11
N TYR A 17 11.98 7.14 -4.19
CA TYR A 17 12.59 7.00 -2.87
C TYR A 17 11.76 7.78 -1.83
N GLN A 18 11.80 7.34 -0.57
CA GLN A 18 11.04 7.91 0.55
C GLN A 18 9.54 8.03 0.21
N PRO A 19 8.78 6.92 0.24
CA PRO A 19 7.35 6.95 -0.01
C PRO A 19 6.64 7.87 0.98
N GLY A 20 5.71 8.68 0.47
CA GLY A 20 4.83 9.52 1.27
C GLY A 20 3.43 8.91 1.36
N HIS A 21 2.51 9.51 0.63
CA HIS A 21 1.14 9.00 0.55
C HIS A 21 1.09 7.81 -0.43
N ILE A 22 0.17 6.89 -0.17
CA ILE A 22 -0.13 5.76 -1.02
C ILE A 22 -1.64 5.74 -1.22
N HIS A 23 -2.09 5.57 -2.47
CA HIS A 23 -3.51 5.45 -2.78
C HIS A 23 -3.76 4.25 -3.67
N SER A 24 -4.89 3.58 -3.49
CA SER A 24 -5.38 2.53 -4.38
C SER A 24 -6.50 3.05 -5.28
N SER A 25 -6.71 2.40 -6.42
CA SER A 25 -7.81 2.73 -7.33
C SER A 25 -9.16 2.62 -6.63
N MET A 26 -9.92 3.74 -6.60
CA MET A 26 -11.20 3.87 -5.89
C MET A 26 -11.12 3.48 -4.39
N GLY A 27 -9.94 3.54 -3.78
CA GLY A 27 -9.69 3.02 -2.43
C GLY A 27 -10.41 3.73 -1.29
N GLU A 28 -10.92 4.94 -1.54
CA GLU A 28 -11.64 5.75 -0.56
C GLU A 28 -13.17 5.70 -0.77
N THR A 29 -13.65 4.79 -1.61
CA THR A 29 -15.08 4.54 -1.83
C THR A 29 -15.41 3.06 -1.61
N ASN A 30 -16.71 2.72 -1.63
CA ASN A 30 -17.16 1.32 -1.59
C ASN A 30 -16.97 0.58 -2.93
N GLU A 31 -16.42 1.24 -3.95
CA GLU A 31 -16.22 0.72 -5.30
C GLU A 31 -14.75 0.33 -5.56
N VAL A 32 -13.99 0.04 -4.50
CA VAL A 32 -12.58 -0.39 -4.59
C VAL A 32 -12.43 -1.65 -5.45
N ASP A 33 -11.52 -1.62 -6.42
CA ASP A 33 -11.35 -2.70 -7.40
C ASP A 33 -10.13 -3.60 -7.13
N GLY A 34 -9.22 -3.18 -6.25
CA GLY A 34 -8.00 -3.91 -5.90
C GLY A 34 -6.99 -4.04 -7.04
N LYS A 35 -7.09 -3.25 -8.12
CA LYS A 35 -6.26 -3.41 -9.32
C LYS A 35 -4.96 -2.62 -9.29
N TRP A 36 -5.00 -1.39 -8.77
CA TRP A 36 -3.85 -0.48 -8.82
C TRP A 36 -3.54 0.15 -7.48
N VAL A 37 -2.25 0.38 -7.25
CA VAL A 37 -1.72 1.17 -6.14
C VAL A 37 -0.68 2.15 -6.68
N VAL A 38 -0.72 3.39 -6.20
CA VAL A 38 0.21 4.45 -6.57
C VAL A 38 0.92 4.91 -5.31
N SER A 39 2.26 4.84 -5.34
CA SER A 39 3.12 5.37 -4.27
C SER A 39 3.63 6.75 -4.65
N LEU A 40 3.32 7.76 -3.84
CA LEU A 40 3.75 9.14 -4.05
C LEU A 40 5.05 9.40 -3.30
N ASN A 41 6.16 9.13 -3.97
CA ASN A 41 7.51 9.18 -3.42
C ASN A 41 8.05 10.62 -3.41
N LYS A 42 8.74 10.99 -2.32
CA LYS A 42 9.18 12.37 -2.10
C LYS A 42 10.44 12.74 -2.88
N PHE A 43 11.29 11.75 -3.16
CA PHE A 43 12.53 11.94 -3.90
C PHE A 43 12.57 10.96 -5.06
N SER A 44 13.06 11.43 -6.22
CA SER A 44 13.24 10.56 -7.40
C SER A 44 14.63 9.92 -7.43
N LYS A 45 15.58 10.52 -6.71
CA LYS A 45 16.96 10.18 -6.25
C LYS A 45 17.39 11.32 -5.32
#